data_AF-A0A9P0KY72-F1
#
_entry.id   AF-A0A9P0KY72-F1
#
_cell.length_a   1.000
_cell.length_b   1.000
_cell.length_c   1.000
_cell.angle_alpha   90.00
_cell.angle_beta   90.00
_cell.angle_gamma   90.00
#
_symmetry.space_group_name_H-M   'P 1'
#
loop_
_entity.id
_entity.type
_entity.pdbx_description
1 polymer ?
#
loop_
_entity_poly.entity_id
_entity_poly.type
_entity_poly.pdbx_seq_one_letter_code
_entity_poly.pdbx_strand_id
1 'polypeptide(L)'
;MYKLGQILRKQYSDFIPAQYSAKNIAVNSSSVDRCIMSALAFSAGMFPPTGEQVWTQEILWQPIPVHYLPRDLDTTLVMKKPCPKYDAMFKDVENSPVLKALERKYKPLLQHLSKHTGMEIKTVRQVESLYIILHIQRYHNLTLPSWLNDSMMADMKMLAARTLAYYSETEYMKRIKGGSFLKHVLRSMESILNGQEEAQVNLYSAHDITLVHVLRGLHLVDDTVKPDYGAYLIFELYTDGEVKNRWIRLFHPKTKILVQLGQKVHHYA
;
A
#
# COMPACT_ATOMS: atom_id res chain seq x y z
N MET A 1 -0.11 3.34 13.54
CA MET A 1 -1.43 2.79 13.12
C MET A 1 -2.57 3.15 14.05
N TYR A 2 -2.48 2.93 15.37
CA TYR A 2 -3.54 3.35 16.32
C TYR A 2 -3.95 4.82 16.18
N LYS A 3 -2.98 5.74 16.14
CA LYS A 3 -3.25 7.17 15.92
C LYS A 3 -3.94 7.46 14.59
N LEU A 4 -3.60 6.71 13.54
CA LEU A 4 -4.25 6.83 12.23
C LEU A 4 -5.72 6.38 12.32
N GLY A 5 -6.00 5.29 13.05
CA GLY A 5 -7.37 4.86 13.35
C GLY A 5 -8.20 5.95 14.04
N GLN A 6 -7.61 6.63 15.04
CA GLN A 6 -8.27 7.75 15.71
C GLN A 6 -8.55 8.93 14.76
N ILE A 7 -7.59 9.26 13.87
CA ILE A 7 -7.75 10.32 12.88
C ILE A 7 -8.91 10.01 11.94
N LEU A 8 -8.95 8.79 11.38
CA LEU A 8 -10.00 8.39 10.45
C LEU A 8 -11.35 8.21 11.15
N ARG A 9 -11.38 7.80 12.42
CA ARG A 9 -12.61 7.78 13.23
C ARG A 9 -13.22 9.17 13.37
N LYS A 10 -12.39 10.19 13.63
CA LYS A 10 -12.85 11.58 13.69
C LYS A 10 -13.31 12.07 12.32
N GLN A 11 -12.59 11.73 11.26
CA GLN A 11 -12.92 12.16 9.89
C GLN A 11 -14.25 11.58 9.39
N TYR A 12 -14.58 10.34 9.75
CA TYR A 12 -15.78 9.64 9.29
C TYR A 12 -16.83 9.45 10.39
N SER A 13 -16.85 10.31 11.43
CA SER A 13 -17.80 10.18 12.55
C SER A 13 -19.27 10.21 12.11
N ASP A 14 -19.57 10.96 11.06
CA ASP A 14 -20.93 11.18 10.57
C ASP A 14 -21.38 10.06 9.61
N PHE A 15 -20.42 9.32 9.04
CA PHE A 15 -20.68 8.22 8.12
C PHE A 15 -20.63 6.85 8.82
N ILE A 16 -19.71 6.67 9.77
CA ILE A 16 -19.47 5.40 10.45
C ILE A 16 -20.09 5.47 11.85
N PRO A 17 -21.05 4.60 12.20
CA PRO A 17 -21.64 4.56 13.54
C PRO A 17 -20.60 4.39 14.65
N ALA A 18 -20.91 4.88 15.85
CA ALA A 18 -20.03 4.77 17.02
C ALA A 18 -19.79 3.32 17.45
N GLN A 19 -20.82 2.48 17.33
CA GLN A 19 -20.72 1.06 17.61
C GLN A 19 -20.22 0.30 16.38
N TYR A 20 -19.28 -0.62 16.61
CA TYR A 20 -18.80 -1.51 15.58
C TYR A 20 -19.92 -2.48 15.15
N SER A 21 -20.00 -2.79 13.86
CA SER A 21 -20.87 -3.86 13.37
C SER A 21 -20.16 -4.60 12.25
N ALA A 22 -20.06 -5.93 12.38
CA ALA A 22 -19.52 -6.81 11.35
C ALA A 22 -20.34 -6.78 10.05
N LYS A 23 -21.61 -6.35 10.10
CA LYS A 23 -22.44 -6.12 8.92
C LYS A 23 -21.90 -4.98 8.05
N ASN A 24 -21.38 -3.92 8.68
CA ASN A 24 -21.07 -2.66 8.02
C ASN A 24 -19.55 -2.41 7.90
N ILE A 25 -18.72 -3.20 8.59
CA ILE A 25 -17.26 -3.02 8.62
C ILE A 25 -16.57 -4.37 8.41
N ALA A 26 -15.78 -4.47 7.35
CA ALA A 26 -14.86 -5.59 7.14
C ALA A 26 -13.41 -5.12 7.24
N VAL A 27 -12.61 -5.86 8.02
CA VAL A 27 -11.17 -5.63 8.15
C VAL A 27 -10.43 -6.76 7.48
N ASN A 28 -9.67 -6.42 6.44
CA ASN A 28 -8.88 -7.34 5.64
C ASN A 28 -7.39 -6.99 5.77
N SER A 29 -6.55 -8.01 5.67
CA SER A 29 -5.10 -7.85 5.73
C SER A 29 -4.40 -8.83 4.79
N SER A 30 -3.16 -8.52 4.39
CA SER A 30 -2.26 -9.58 3.96
C SER A 30 -1.90 -10.49 5.14
N SER A 31 -1.51 -11.73 4.84
CA SER A 31 -1.24 -12.78 5.84
C SER A 31 0.05 -12.63 6.65
N VAL A 32 0.77 -11.51 6.53
CA VAL A 32 1.99 -11.31 7.33
C VAL A 32 1.67 -10.58 8.64
N ASP A 33 2.36 -10.97 9.72
CA ASP A 33 2.12 -10.47 11.07
C ASP A 33 2.10 -8.95 11.17
N ARG A 34 3.07 -8.26 10.55
CA ARG A 34 3.13 -6.78 10.58
C ARG A 34 1.89 -6.11 10.01
N CYS A 35 1.21 -6.73 9.03
CA CYS A 35 0.00 -6.18 8.42
C CYS A 35 -1.23 -6.48 9.29
N ILE A 36 -1.32 -7.70 9.85
CA ILE A 36 -2.38 -8.09 10.77
C ILE A 36 -2.33 -7.24 12.05
N MET A 37 -1.15 -7.13 12.67
CA MET A 37 -0.91 -6.28 13.84
C MET A 37 -1.22 -4.81 13.55
N SER A 38 -0.88 -4.32 12.35
CA SER A 38 -1.21 -2.97 11.92
C SER A 38 -2.72 -2.75 11.79
N ALA A 39 -3.45 -3.74 11.26
CA ALA A 39 -4.91 -3.72 11.16
C ALA A 39 -5.55 -3.69 12.55
N LEU A 40 -5.12 -4.57 13.45
CA LEU A 40 -5.60 -4.62 14.83
C LEU A 40 -5.35 -3.30 15.59
N ALA A 41 -4.14 -2.76 15.49
CA ALA A 41 -3.80 -1.48 16.11
C ALA A 41 -4.63 -0.32 15.52
N PHE A 42 -4.83 -0.30 14.20
CA PHE A 42 -5.70 0.67 13.54
C PHE A 42 -7.15 0.54 14.02
N SER A 43 -7.71 -0.67 14.03
CA SER A 43 -9.06 -0.98 14.49
C SER A 43 -9.29 -0.58 15.94
N ALA A 44 -8.32 -0.82 16.83
CA ALA A 44 -8.40 -0.37 18.23
C ALA A 44 -8.50 1.15 18.37
N GLY A 45 -7.86 1.91 17.47
CA GLY A 45 -7.98 3.37 17.44
C GLY A 45 -9.25 3.87 16.76
N MET A 46 -9.78 3.09 15.81
CA MET A 46 -10.94 3.46 15.02
C MET A 46 -12.27 3.07 15.68
N PHE A 47 -12.30 1.98 16.44
CA PHE A 47 -13.52 1.39 17.00
C PHE A 47 -13.40 1.12 18.51
N PRO A 48 -13.12 2.14 19.34
CA PRO A 48 -13.21 1.98 20.79
C PRO A 48 -14.63 1.52 21.17
N PRO A 49 -14.80 0.56 22.10
CA PRO A 49 -16.11 0.08 22.48
C PRO A 49 -16.95 1.18 23.13
N THR A 50 -18.25 1.19 22.86
CA THR A 50 -19.21 2.14 23.45
C THR A 50 -20.49 1.41 23.85
N GLY A 51 -21.16 1.89 24.91
CA GLY A 51 -22.39 1.29 25.43
C GLY A 51 -22.22 -0.20 25.72
N GLU A 52 -23.11 -1.03 25.16
CA GLU A 52 -23.14 -2.49 25.35
C GLU A 52 -21.89 -3.21 24.81
N GLN A 53 -21.08 -2.57 23.97
CA GLN A 53 -19.83 -3.18 23.47
C GLN A 53 -18.69 -3.09 24.49
N VAL A 54 -18.86 -2.34 25.58
CA VAL A 54 -17.89 -2.28 26.68
C VAL A 54 -18.05 -3.52 27.56
N TRP A 55 -17.35 -4.59 27.18
CA TRP A 55 -17.39 -5.86 27.90
C TRP A 55 -16.55 -5.85 29.20
N THR A 56 -15.65 -4.86 29.37
CA THR A 56 -14.87 -4.61 30.60
C THR A 56 -14.46 -3.14 30.68
N GLN A 57 -14.35 -2.61 31.90
CA GLN A 57 -13.88 -1.23 32.16
C GLN A 57 -12.35 -1.14 32.26
N GLU A 58 -11.65 -2.25 32.43
CA GLU A 58 -10.19 -2.29 32.57
C GLU A 58 -9.47 -2.00 31.25
N ILE A 59 -10.08 -2.43 30.13
CA ILE A 59 -9.53 -2.22 28.79
C ILE A 59 -10.65 -1.80 27.83
N LEU A 60 -10.56 -0.56 27.34
CA LEU A 60 -11.48 -0.01 26.34
C LEU A 60 -11.07 -0.48 24.93
N TRP A 61 -11.12 -1.80 24.72
CA TRP A 61 -10.83 -2.47 23.47
C TRP A 61 -11.88 -3.55 23.21
N GLN A 62 -12.19 -3.80 21.94
CA GLN A 62 -13.06 -4.91 21.52
C GLN A 62 -12.39 -5.74 20.42
N PRO A 63 -12.64 -7.07 20.40
CA PRO A 63 -12.13 -7.93 19.34
C PRO A 63 -12.84 -7.60 18.02
N ILE A 64 -12.04 -7.30 17.00
CA ILE A 64 -12.53 -7.10 15.63
C ILE A 64 -11.81 -8.11 14.73
N PRO A 65 -12.55 -8.97 14.01
CA PRO A 65 -11.95 -9.99 13.14
C PRO A 65 -11.15 -9.34 12.01
N VAL A 66 -9.95 -9.89 11.75
CA VAL A 66 -9.10 -9.51 10.61
C VAL A 66 -9.01 -10.70 9.67
N HIS A 67 -9.59 -10.55 8.49
CA HIS A 67 -9.60 -11.57 7.45
C HIS A 67 -8.35 -11.48 6.58
N TYR A 68 -7.84 -12.60 6.11
CA TYR A 68 -6.72 -12.66 5.19
C TYR A 68 -6.78 -13.91 4.33
N LEU A 69 -6.08 -13.88 3.21
CA LEU A 69 -5.77 -15.07 2.43
C LEU A 69 -4.31 -15.50 2.66
N PRO A 70 -4.01 -16.81 2.68
CA PRO A 70 -2.65 -17.30 2.57
C PRO A 70 -1.92 -16.65 1.39
N ARG A 71 -0.63 -16.34 1.55
CA ARG A 71 0.13 -15.52 0.59
C ARG A 71 0.11 -16.10 -0.83
N ASP A 72 0.21 -17.41 -0.97
CA ASP A 72 0.16 -18.15 -2.23
C ASP A 72 -1.24 -18.27 -2.84
N LEU A 73 -2.27 -17.85 -2.11
CA LEU A 73 -3.65 -17.74 -2.60
C LEU A 73 -4.10 -16.29 -2.79
N ASP A 74 -3.32 -15.31 -2.32
CA ASP A 74 -3.65 -13.90 -2.41
C ASP A 74 -3.65 -13.41 -3.88
N THR A 75 -4.85 -13.06 -4.35
CA THR A 75 -5.14 -12.47 -5.66
C THR A 75 -5.66 -11.04 -5.57
N THR A 76 -5.38 -10.33 -4.48
CA THR A 76 -5.96 -9.01 -4.24
C THR A 76 -4.98 -8.02 -3.63
N LEU A 77 -4.35 -8.32 -2.48
CA LEU A 77 -3.50 -7.36 -1.76
C LEU A 77 -2.02 -7.51 -2.13
N VAL A 78 -1.47 -8.71 -1.97
CA VAL A 78 -0.06 -8.98 -2.30
C VAL A 78 0.10 -9.57 -3.70
N MET A 79 -0.96 -10.19 -4.26
CA MET A 79 -0.95 -10.79 -5.59
C MET A 79 0.20 -11.81 -5.77
N LYS A 80 0.30 -12.76 -4.84
CA LYS A 80 1.38 -13.76 -4.79
C LYS A 80 0.93 -15.17 -5.17
N LYS A 81 -0.32 -15.34 -5.58
CA LYS A 81 -0.75 -16.53 -6.31
C LYS A 81 0.12 -16.76 -7.57
N PRO A 82 0.63 -17.98 -7.80
CA PRO A 82 1.44 -18.29 -8.97
C PRO A 82 0.79 -17.84 -10.29
N CYS A 83 1.57 -17.17 -11.14
CA CYS A 83 1.09 -16.63 -12.41
C CYS A 83 2.20 -16.71 -13.46
N PRO A 84 2.34 -17.85 -14.17
CA PRO A 84 3.46 -18.10 -15.07
C PRO A 84 3.67 -17.01 -16.13
N LYS A 85 2.57 -16.44 -16.65
CA LYS A 85 2.63 -15.33 -17.61
C LYS A 85 3.21 -14.06 -17.00
N TYR A 86 2.81 -13.70 -15.78
CA TYR A 86 3.39 -12.55 -15.07
C TYR A 86 4.86 -12.80 -14.77
N ASP A 87 5.21 -14.00 -14.31
CA ASP A 87 6.59 -14.35 -13.92
C ASP A 87 7.55 -14.29 -15.11
N ALA A 88 7.11 -14.77 -16.29
CA ALA A 88 7.87 -14.63 -17.53
C ALA A 88 8.09 -13.15 -17.90
N MET A 89 7.02 -12.35 -17.89
CA MET A 89 7.12 -10.91 -18.20
C MET A 89 7.98 -10.14 -17.21
N PHE A 90 7.91 -10.48 -15.92
CA PHE A 90 8.74 -9.87 -14.90
C PHE A 90 10.23 -10.18 -15.14
N LYS A 91 10.55 -11.41 -15.57
CA LYS A 91 11.91 -11.79 -15.98
C LYS A 91 12.38 -11.02 -17.20
N ASP A 92 11.50 -10.73 -18.16
CA ASP A 92 11.83 -9.88 -19.31
C ASP A 92 12.12 -8.43 -18.87
N VAL A 93 11.33 -7.90 -17.93
CA VAL A 93 11.56 -6.57 -17.34
C VAL A 93 12.90 -6.50 -16.62
N GLU A 94 13.24 -7.49 -15.79
CA GLU A 94 14.54 -7.60 -15.09
C GLU A 94 15.74 -7.62 -16.08
N ASN A 95 15.52 -8.07 -17.32
CA ASN A 95 16.54 -8.11 -18.38
C ASN A 95 16.41 -6.99 -19.42
N SER A 96 15.48 -6.05 -19.22
CA SER A 96 15.20 -4.99 -20.20
C SER A 96 16.38 -4.02 -20.37
N PRO A 97 16.53 -3.39 -21.56
CA PRO A 97 17.55 -2.38 -21.80
C PRO A 97 17.49 -1.22 -20.80
N VAL A 98 16.29 -0.87 -20.31
CA VAL A 98 16.06 0.21 -19.33
C VAL A 98 16.68 -0.14 -17.99
N LEU A 99 16.38 -1.31 -17.42
CA LEU A 99 16.99 -1.71 -16.14
C LEU A 99 18.49 -1.98 -16.29
N LYS A 100 18.93 -2.55 -17.40
CA LYS A 100 20.37 -2.74 -17.67
C LYS A 100 21.10 -1.40 -17.81
N ALA A 101 20.50 -0.38 -18.39
CA ALA A 101 21.07 0.96 -18.44
C ALA A 101 21.15 1.60 -17.06
N LEU A 102 20.12 1.41 -16.22
CA LEU A 102 20.12 1.89 -14.83
C LEU A 102 21.20 1.21 -13.99
N GLU A 103 21.35 -0.11 -14.11
CA GLU A 103 22.42 -0.89 -13.46
C GLU A 103 23.81 -0.43 -13.92
N ARG A 104 24.00 -0.14 -15.22
CA ARG A 104 25.25 0.44 -15.73
C ARG A 104 25.52 1.82 -15.15
N LYS A 105 24.50 2.69 -15.07
CA LYS A 105 24.61 4.03 -14.50
C LYS A 105 25.05 3.97 -13.03
N TYR A 106 24.51 3.05 -12.24
CA TYR A 106 24.81 2.90 -10.81
C TYR A 106 25.93 1.90 -10.51
N LYS A 107 26.64 1.38 -11.53
CA LYS A 107 27.70 0.38 -11.35
C LYS A 107 28.73 0.75 -10.26
N PRO A 108 29.22 2.00 -10.15
CA PRO A 108 30.14 2.38 -9.08
C PRO A 108 29.54 2.20 -7.67
N LEU A 109 28.27 2.59 -7.50
CA LEU A 109 27.53 2.40 -6.24
C LEU A 109 27.38 0.91 -5.94
N LEU A 110 26.93 0.09 -6.91
CA LEU A 110 26.75 -1.36 -6.71
C LEU A 110 28.05 -2.05 -6.29
N GLN A 111 29.17 -1.70 -6.92
CA GLN A 111 30.50 -2.23 -6.57
C GLN A 111 30.94 -1.79 -5.16
N HIS A 112 30.71 -0.53 -4.81
CA HIS A 112 31.00 0.00 -3.48
C HIS A 112 30.20 -0.74 -2.40
N LEU A 113 28.87 -0.87 -2.61
CA LEU A 113 28.00 -1.61 -1.69
C LEU A 113 28.44 -3.07 -1.56
N SER A 114 28.80 -3.73 -2.67
CA SER A 114 29.27 -5.12 -2.63
C SER A 114 30.55 -5.26 -1.81
N LYS A 115 31.53 -4.37 -2.04
CA LYS A 115 32.80 -4.37 -1.31
C LYS A 115 32.62 -4.21 0.20
N HIS A 116 31.73 -3.31 0.61
CA HIS A 116 31.57 -2.96 2.02
C HIS A 116 30.58 -3.85 2.79
N THR A 117 29.65 -4.50 2.10
CA THR A 117 28.68 -5.43 2.72
C THR A 117 29.12 -6.89 2.64
N GLY A 118 30.04 -7.23 1.74
CA GLY A 118 30.38 -8.61 1.41
C GLY A 118 29.30 -9.35 0.61
N MET A 119 28.18 -8.69 0.29
CA MET A 119 27.10 -9.25 -0.52
C MET A 119 27.39 -9.02 -2.00
N GLU A 120 27.00 -9.96 -2.86
CA GLU A 120 27.06 -9.76 -4.30
C GLU A 120 25.89 -8.88 -4.78
N ILE A 121 26.08 -7.57 -4.90
CA ILE A 121 25.06 -6.61 -5.32
C ILE A 121 25.29 -6.25 -6.80
N LYS A 122 24.50 -6.87 -7.67
CA LYS A 122 24.54 -6.71 -9.13
C LYS A 122 23.30 -6.02 -9.70
N THR A 123 22.18 -6.04 -8.98
CA THR A 123 20.89 -5.54 -9.49
C THR A 123 20.29 -4.47 -8.58
N VAL A 124 19.43 -3.64 -9.17
CA VAL A 124 18.68 -2.60 -8.41
C VAL A 124 17.80 -3.21 -7.31
N ARG A 125 17.32 -4.44 -7.51
CA ARG A 125 16.50 -5.18 -6.53
C ARG A 125 17.28 -5.53 -5.26
N GLN A 126 18.55 -5.89 -5.40
CA GLN A 126 19.40 -6.18 -4.25
C GLN A 126 19.71 -4.91 -3.45
N VAL A 127 19.79 -3.76 -4.13
CA VAL A 127 19.92 -2.45 -3.47
C VAL A 127 18.70 -2.13 -2.61
N GLU A 128 17.47 -2.42 -3.07
CA GLU A 128 16.25 -2.21 -2.28
C GLU A 128 16.34 -2.89 -0.90
N SER A 129 16.79 -4.14 -0.86
CA SER A 129 16.89 -4.90 0.40
C SER A 129 17.88 -4.26 1.37
N LEU A 130 19.06 -3.86 0.89
CA LEU A 130 20.07 -3.17 1.70
C LEU A 130 19.58 -1.80 2.17
N TYR A 131 18.94 -1.03 1.26
CA TYR A 131 18.35 0.25 1.59
C TYR A 131 17.36 0.14 2.74
N ILE A 132 16.44 -0.84 2.69
CA ILE A 132 15.43 -1.04 3.73
C ILE A 132 16.11 -1.29 5.09
N ILE A 133 17.14 -2.14 5.13
CA ILE A 133 17.89 -2.41 6.37
C ILE A 133 18.52 -1.12 6.93
N LEU A 134 19.28 -0.41 6.11
CA LEU A 134 19.97 0.83 6.52
C LEU A 134 18.99 1.94 6.91
N HIS A 135 17.86 2.03 6.19
CA HIS A 135 16.80 2.99 6.50
C HIS A 135 16.15 2.71 7.85
N ILE A 136 15.85 1.45 8.17
CA ILE A 136 15.30 1.04 9.48
C ILE A 136 16.32 1.31 10.59
N GLN A 137 17.59 0.95 10.39
CA GLN A 137 18.65 1.25 11.35
C GLN A 137 18.75 2.75 11.64
N ARG A 138 18.74 3.58 10.59
CA ARG A 138 18.72 5.05 10.71
C ARG A 138 17.48 5.54 11.46
N TYR A 139 16.30 5.01 11.13
CA TYR A 139 15.04 5.37 11.77
C TYR A 139 15.02 5.07 13.27
N HIS A 140 15.70 4.00 13.70
CA HIS A 140 15.84 3.61 15.10
C HIS A 140 17.11 4.18 15.77
N ASN A 141 17.74 5.21 15.18
CA ASN A 141 18.95 5.86 15.71
C ASN A 141 20.11 4.89 15.99
N LEU A 142 20.19 3.78 15.25
CA LEU A 142 21.32 2.87 15.33
C LEU A 142 22.51 3.44 14.57
N THR A 143 23.72 3.09 15.02
CA THR A 143 24.96 3.49 14.36
C THR A 143 25.03 2.88 12.96
N LEU A 144 25.10 3.73 11.95
CA LEU A 144 25.28 3.30 10.56
C LEU A 144 26.76 3.12 10.25
N PRO A 145 27.10 2.30 9.24
CA PRO A 145 28.48 2.11 8.83
C PRO A 145 29.13 3.41 8.36
N SER A 146 30.41 3.62 8.69
CA SER A 146 31.15 4.86 8.40
C SER A 146 31.37 5.13 6.90
N TRP A 147 31.28 4.10 6.06
CA TRP A 147 31.38 4.23 4.60
C TRP A 147 30.10 4.78 3.96
N LEU A 148 28.98 4.79 4.69
CA LEU A 148 27.70 5.27 4.20
C LEU A 148 27.59 6.79 4.33
N ASN A 149 27.18 7.46 3.26
CA ASN A 149 26.85 8.88 3.27
C ASN A 149 25.41 9.13 2.79
N ASP A 150 24.94 10.37 2.94
CA ASP A 150 23.56 10.73 2.63
C ASP A 150 23.24 10.70 1.12
N SER A 151 24.23 10.97 0.26
CA SER A 151 24.05 10.83 -1.19
C SER A 151 23.78 9.37 -1.57
N MET A 152 24.55 8.44 -1.00
CA MET A 152 24.34 7.00 -1.22
C MET A 152 22.96 6.57 -0.72
N MET A 153 22.53 7.05 0.45
CA MET A 153 21.18 6.76 0.96
C MET A 153 20.08 7.30 0.04
N ALA A 154 20.26 8.48 -0.54
CA ALA A 154 19.32 9.05 -1.51
C ALA A 154 19.26 8.23 -2.81
N ASP A 155 20.41 7.84 -3.36
CA ASP A 155 20.48 6.99 -4.56
C ASP A 155 19.82 5.63 -4.31
N MET A 156 20.15 4.99 -3.19
CA MET A 156 19.55 3.71 -2.79
C MET A 156 18.03 3.83 -2.58
N LYS A 157 17.54 4.94 -2.01
CA LYS A 157 16.10 5.21 -1.89
C LYS A 157 15.42 5.30 -3.26
N MET A 158 16.03 5.98 -4.21
CA MET A 158 15.50 6.12 -5.57
C MET A 158 15.48 4.77 -6.29
N LEU A 159 16.53 3.95 -6.15
CA LEU A 159 16.58 2.60 -6.69
C LEU A 159 15.54 1.67 -6.03
N ALA A 160 15.30 1.83 -4.73
CA ALA A 160 14.24 1.11 -4.02
C ALA A 160 12.84 1.51 -4.55
N ALA A 161 12.58 2.80 -4.75
CA ALA A 161 11.33 3.28 -5.35
C ALA A 161 11.12 2.73 -6.77
N ARG A 162 12.18 2.76 -7.60
CA ARG A 162 12.16 2.16 -8.94
C ARG A 162 11.87 0.67 -8.89
N THR A 163 12.37 -0.02 -7.86
CA THR A 163 12.13 -1.45 -7.66
C THR A 163 10.66 -1.76 -7.45
N LEU A 164 9.97 -0.97 -6.63
CA LEU A 164 8.52 -1.10 -6.45
C LEU A 164 7.74 -0.85 -7.76
N ALA A 165 8.20 0.09 -8.58
CA ALA A 165 7.53 0.45 -9.82
C ALA A 165 7.57 -0.65 -10.88
N TYR A 166 8.72 -1.30 -11.09
CA TYR A 166 8.87 -2.26 -12.20
C TYR A 166 8.11 -3.59 -11.99
N TYR A 167 7.65 -3.90 -10.76
CA TYR A 167 6.65 -4.97 -10.55
C TYR A 167 5.33 -4.70 -11.30
N SER A 168 5.13 -3.47 -11.76
CA SER A 168 4.02 -3.01 -12.58
C SER A 168 4.52 -2.18 -13.77
N GLU A 169 5.57 -2.66 -14.44
CA GLU A 169 6.21 -1.97 -15.56
C GLU A 169 5.28 -1.83 -16.76
N THR A 170 4.75 -2.95 -17.23
CA THR A 170 3.90 -3.00 -18.43
C THR A 170 2.43 -2.81 -18.09
N GLU A 171 1.61 -2.43 -19.07
CA GLU A 171 0.15 -2.33 -18.92
C GLU A 171 -0.48 -3.64 -18.45
N TYR A 172 0.00 -4.78 -18.96
CA TYR A 172 -0.44 -6.07 -18.47
C TYR A 172 -0.10 -6.27 -16.98
N MET A 173 1.12 -5.94 -16.56
CA MET A 173 1.54 -6.08 -15.16
C MET A 173 0.78 -5.13 -14.23
N LYS A 174 0.50 -3.89 -14.65
CA LYS A 174 -0.37 -2.96 -13.92
C LYS A 174 -1.77 -3.53 -13.73
N ARG A 175 -2.37 -4.09 -14.79
CA ARG A 175 -3.69 -4.74 -14.74
C ARG A 175 -3.72 -5.95 -13.82
N ILE A 176 -2.67 -6.78 -13.82
CA ILE A 176 -2.58 -7.95 -12.93
C ILE A 176 -2.38 -7.51 -11.48
N LYS A 177 -1.46 -6.59 -11.19
CA LYS A 177 -1.16 -6.17 -9.82
C LYS A 177 -2.21 -5.22 -9.26
N GLY A 178 -2.14 -3.94 -9.62
CA GLY A 178 -3.06 -2.92 -9.09
C GLY A 178 -4.48 -3.08 -9.63
N GLY A 179 -4.62 -3.46 -10.89
CA GLY A 179 -5.92 -3.62 -11.55
C GLY A 179 -6.82 -4.68 -10.91
N SER A 180 -6.26 -5.74 -10.31
CA SER A 180 -7.07 -6.75 -9.61
C SER A 180 -7.77 -6.15 -8.39
N PHE A 181 -7.03 -5.41 -7.55
CA PHE A 181 -7.58 -4.70 -6.40
C PHE A 181 -8.57 -3.61 -6.84
N LEU A 182 -8.22 -2.81 -7.84
CA LEU A 182 -9.11 -1.76 -8.35
C LEU A 182 -10.42 -2.33 -8.87
N LYS A 183 -10.37 -3.45 -9.60
CA LYS A 183 -11.58 -4.15 -10.07
C LYS A 183 -12.43 -4.63 -8.90
N HIS A 184 -11.82 -5.11 -7.82
CA HIS A 184 -12.55 -5.51 -6.61
C HIS A 184 -13.27 -4.31 -5.97
N VAL A 185 -12.57 -3.18 -5.78
CA VAL A 185 -13.16 -1.94 -5.24
C VAL A 185 -14.30 -1.43 -6.13
N LEU A 186 -14.09 -1.35 -7.44
CA LEU A 186 -15.09 -0.87 -8.40
C LEU A 186 -16.34 -1.74 -8.43
N ARG A 187 -16.19 -3.06 -8.34
CA ARG A 187 -17.32 -4.00 -8.29
C ARG A 187 -18.14 -3.83 -7.01
N SER A 188 -17.48 -3.70 -5.86
CA SER A 188 -18.20 -3.45 -4.60
C SER A 188 -18.98 -2.14 -4.67
N MET A 189 -18.36 -1.07 -5.18
CA MET A 189 -19.07 0.20 -5.41
C MET A 189 -20.26 0.05 -6.36
N GLU A 190 -20.11 -0.70 -7.46
CA GLU A 190 -21.19 -0.98 -8.42
C GLU A 190 -22.34 -1.76 -7.79
N SER A 191 -22.05 -2.78 -6.99
CA SER A 191 -23.06 -3.57 -6.30
C SER A 191 -23.85 -2.73 -5.28
N ILE A 192 -23.18 -1.84 -4.55
CA ILE A 192 -23.86 -0.87 -3.67
C ILE A 192 -24.75 0.07 -4.47
N LEU A 193 -24.26 0.63 -5.57
CA LEU A 193 -25.05 1.53 -6.42
C LEU A 193 -26.27 0.84 -7.05
N ASN A 194 -26.16 -0.45 -7.35
CA ASN A 194 -27.26 -1.23 -7.92
C ASN A 194 -28.22 -1.81 -6.87
N GLY A 195 -28.00 -1.52 -5.57
CA GLY A 195 -28.81 -2.05 -4.48
C GLY A 195 -28.65 -3.55 -4.23
N GLN A 196 -27.56 -4.15 -4.72
CA GLN A 196 -27.26 -5.57 -4.56
C GLN A 196 -26.56 -5.86 -3.22
N GLU A 197 -25.82 -4.89 -2.71
CA GLU A 197 -25.10 -4.95 -1.44
C GLU A 197 -25.39 -3.69 -0.61
N GLU A 198 -25.40 -3.83 0.71
CA GLU A 198 -25.45 -2.67 1.61
C GLU A 198 -24.09 -1.95 1.66
N ALA A 199 -24.10 -0.66 1.96
CA ALA A 199 -22.86 0.12 2.08
C ALA A 199 -21.99 -0.43 3.22
N GLN A 200 -20.77 -0.83 2.88
CA GLN A 200 -19.79 -1.40 3.82
C GLN A 200 -18.47 -0.64 3.77
N VAL A 201 -17.90 -0.35 4.93
CA VAL A 201 -16.52 0.13 5.06
C VAL A 201 -15.57 -1.06 5.00
N ASN A 202 -14.78 -1.11 3.93
CA ASN A 202 -13.77 -2.13 3.73
C ASN A 202 -12.37 -1.57 4.02
N LEU A 203 -11.72 -2.10 5.05
CA LEU A 203 -10.37 -1.74 5.46
C LEU A 203 -9.38 -2.79 4.95
N TYR A 204 -8.27 -2.35 4.36
CA TYR A 204 -7.24 -3.24 3.80
C TYR A 204 -5.85 -2.86 4.33
N SER A 205 -5.28 -3.70 5.18
CA SER A 205 -3.90 -3.57 5.67
C SER A 205 -2.94 -4.33 4.76
N ALA A 206 -2.01 -3.62 4.12
CA ALA A 206 -1.17 -4.21 3.07
C ALA A 206 0.27 -3.67 3.12
N HIS A 207 0.89 -3.51 1.96
CA HIS A 207 2.30 -3.15 1.82
C HIS A 207 2.47 -1.86 1.03
N ASP A 208 3.65 -1.25 1.14
CA ASP A 208 4.08 -0.15 0.29
C ASP A 208 3.96 -0.49 -1.20
N ILE A 209 4.38 -1.70 -1.60
CA ILE A 209 4.22 -2.19 -2.97
C ILE A 209 2.74 -2.26 -3.41
N THR A 210 1.82 -2.58 -2.50
CA THR A 210 0.38 -2.61 -2.82
C THR A 210 -0.12 -1.21 -3.17
N LEU A 211 0.28 -0.20 -2.39
CA LEU A 211 -0.08 1.19 -2.68
C LEU A 211 0.49 1.65 -4.03
N VAL A 212 1.77 1.35 -4.31
CA VAL A 212 2.42 1.67 -5.59
C VAL A 212 1.69 1.01 -6.76
N HIS A 213 1.35 -0.28 -6.66
CA HIS A 213 0.62 -0.97 -7.72
C HIS A 213 -0.74 -0.32 -8.01
N VAL A 214 -1.49 0.04 -6.97
CA VAL A 214 -2.80 0.69 -7.10
C VAL A 214 -2.65 2.07 -7.76
N LEU A 215 -1.71 2.88 -7.29
CA LEU A 215 -1.43 4.20 -7.85
C LEU A 215 -1.01 4.13 -9.32
N ARG A 216 -0.15 3.16 -9.67
CA ARG A 216 0.29 2.93 -11.05
C ARG A 216 -0.81 2.34 -11.93
N GLY A 217 -1.68 1.50 -11.38
CA GLY A 217 -2.88 1.00 -12.08
C GLY A 217 -3.90 2.09 -12.39
N LEU A 218 -3.91 3.17 -11.61
CA LEU A 218 -4.68 4.40 -11.88
C LEU A 218 -3.92 5.42 -12.73
N HIS A 219 -2.66 5.14 -13.11
CA HIS A 219 -1.79 6.07 -13.83
C HIS A 219 -1.55 7.41 -13.11
N LEU A 220 -1.46 7.38 -11.77
CA LEU A 220 -1.30 8.59 -10.95
C LEU A 220 0.13 8.86 -10.49
N VAL A 221 1.00 7.86 -10.60
CA VAL A 221 2.40 7.95 -10.22
C VAL A 221 3.25 7.18 -11.21
N ASP A 222 4.46 7.68 -11.40
CA ASP A 222 5.49 7.01 -12.19
C ASP A 222 6.38 6.13 -11.30
N ASP A 223 7.69 6.27 -11.40
CA ASP A 223 8.66 5.28 -10.91
C ASP A 223 9.35 5.68 -9.60
N THR A 224 8.94 6.79 -8.98
CA THR A 224 9.71 7.46 -7.92
C THR A 224 9.06 7.40 -6.53
N VAL A 225 7.90 6.76 -6.41
CA VAL A 225 7.14 6.75 -5.16
C VAL A 225 7.56 5.59 -4.27
N LYS A 226 8.04 5.93 -3.06
CA LYS A 226 8.21 4.99 -1.95
C LYS A 226 7.34 5.44 -0.77
N PRO A 227 6.22 4.75 -0.51
CA PRO A 227 5.35 5.07 0.62
C PRO A 227 6.06 4.94 1.98
N ASP A 228 5.79 5.88 2.88
CA ASP A 228 6.25 5.82 4.27
C ASP A 228 5.34 4.90 5.11
N TYR A 229 5.78 4.55 6.33
CA TYR A 229 4.95 3.79 7.27
C TYR A 229 3.65 4.54 7.59
N GLY A 230 2.54 3.81 7.59
CA GLY A 230 1.21 4.38 7.81
C GLY A 230 0.68 5.20 6.64
N ALA A 231 1.29 5.16 5.46
CA ALA A 231 0.65 5.64 4.24
C ALA A 231 -0.59 4.80 3.92
N TYR A 232 -1.61 5.44 3.37
CA TYR A 232 -2.91 4.81 3.06
C TYR A 232 -3.49 5.42 1.78
N LEU A 233 -4.57 4.82 1.26
CA LEU A 233 -5.38 5.35 0.16
C LEU A 233 -6.85 5.22 0.56
N ILE A 234 -7.69 6.17 0.15
CA ILE A 234 -9.13 6.12 0.43
C ILE A 234 -9.91 6.15 -0.88
N PHE A 235 -10.91 5.28 -0.97
CA PHE A 235 -11.84 5.19 -2.09
C PHE A 235 -13.22 5.54 -1.53
N GLU A 236 -13.88 6.57 -2.07
CA GLU A 236 -15.12 7.11 -1.50
C GLU A 236 -16.23 7.15 -2.55
N LEU A 237 -17.32 6.42 -2.30
CA LEU A 237 -18.50 6.47 -3.14
C LEU A 237 -19.47 7.53 -2.62
N TYR A 238 -19.84 8.50 -3.45
CA TYR A 238 -20.79 9.54 -3.10
C TYR A 238 -22.06 9.43 -3.95
N THR A 239 -23.20 9.81 -3.37
CA THR A 239 -24.48 9.94 -4.08
C THR A 239 -25.06 11.29 -3.71
N ASP A 240 -25.49 12.08 -4.69
CA ASP A 240 -26.15 13.37 -4.47
C ASP A 240 -27.69 13.28 -4.57
N GLY A 241 -28.23 12.06 -4.47
CA GLY A 241 -29.68 11.79 -4.48
C GLY A 241 -30.24 11.53 -5.88
N GLU A 242 -29.70 12.16 -6.93
CA GLU A 242 -30.11 11.93 -8.32
C GLU A 242 -28.99 11.37 -9.20
N VAL A 243 -27.74 11.73 -8.92
CA VAL A 243 -26.53 11.32 -9.64
C VAL A 243 -25.61 10.51 -8.71
N LYS A 244 -25.29 9.31 -9.17
CA LYS A 244 -24.37 8.40 -8.47
C LYS A 244 -22.94 8.68 -8.96
N ASN A 245 -22.19 9.50 -8.22
CA ASN A 245 -20.85 9.94 -8.59
C ASN A 245 -19.75 9.10 -7.88
N ARG A 246 -18.76 8.60 -8.64
CA ARG A 246 -17.64 7.83 -8.08
C ARG A 246 -16.42 8.73 -7.86
N TRP A 247 -15.94 8.82 -6.63
CA TRP A 247 -14.74 9.59 -6.31
C TRP A 247 -13.64 8.68 -5.73
N ILE A 248 -12.40 9.01 -6.01
CA ILE A 248 -11.25 8.46 -5.31
C ILE A 248 -10.55 9.63 -4.63
N ARG A 249 -10.37 9.54 -3.31
CA ARG A 249 -9.55 10.50 -2.56
C ARG A 249 -8.27 9.83 -2.11
N LEU A 250 -7.20 9.99 -2.87
CA LEU A 250 -5.91 9.42 -2.49
C LEU A 250 -5.23 10.33 -1.48
N PHE A 251 -5.17 9.86 -0.24
CA PHE A 251 -4.48 10.54 0.84
C PHE A 251 -3.12 9.89 1.08
N HIS A 252 -2.09 10.36 0.39
CA HIS A 252 -0.73 10.05 0.78
C HIS A 252 -0.32 11.01 1.93
N PRO A 253 0.38 10.57 3.00
CA PRO A 253 0.79 11.44 4.11
C PRO A 253 1.57 12.69 3.71
N LYS A 254 2.17 12.68 2.51
CA LYS A 254 2.93 13.80 1.91
C LYS A 254 2.26 14.42 0.68
N THR A 255 1.12 13.90 0.22
CA THR A 255 0.47 14.35 -1.02
C THR A 255 -1.02 14.02 -0.98
N LYS A 256 -1.88 15.04 -1.08
CA LYS A 256 -3.31 14.83 -1.28
C LYS A 256 -3.57 14.83 -2.79
N ILE A 257 -3.99 13.69 -3.34
CA ILE A 257 -4.39 13.59 -4.74
C ILE A 257 -5.87 13.24 -4.77
N LEU A 258 -6.69 14.15 -5.29
CA LEU A 258 -8.11 13.92 -5.49
C LEU A 258 -8.33 13.50 -6.95
N VAL A 259 -8.93 12.33 -7.18
CA VAL A 259 -9.20 11.81 -8.53
C VAL A 259 -10.67 11.42 -8.62
N GLN A 260 -11.41 12.09 -9.48
CA GLN A 260 -12.76 11.62 -9.82
C GLN A 260 -12.63 10.44 -10.79
N LEU A 261 -13.25 9.30 -10.47
CA LEU A 261 -13.28 8.19 -11.40
C LEU A 261 -14.22 8.53 -12.56
N GLY A 262 -13.67 8.65 -13.77
CA GLY A 262 -14.42 8.97 -14.99
C GLY A 262 -14.16 10.36 -15.58
N GLN A 263 -13.36 11.21 -14.94
CA GLN A 263 -12.84 12.46 -15.52
C GLN A 263 -11.36 12.67 -15.18
N LYS A 264 -10.66 13.54 -15.94
CA LYS A 264 -9.21 13.78 -15.82
C LYS A 264 -8.80 14.21 -14.40
N VAL A 265 -7.58 13.81 -14.02
CA VAL A 265 -6.93 14.12 -12.74
C VAL A 265 -6.81 15.63 -12.52
N HIS A 266 -7.26 16.12 -11.37
CA HIS A 266 -6.99 17.49 -10.91
C HIS A 266 -6.00 17.44 -9.74
N HIS A 267 -4.81 17.98 -9.95
CA HIS A 267 -3.85 18.21 -8.87
C HIS A 267 -4.28 19.45 -8.08
N TYR A 268 -4.44 19.33 -6.76
CA TYR A 268 -4.55 20.46 -5.86
C TYR A 268 -3.25 20.56 -5.08
N ALA A 269 -2.59 21.71 -5.20
CA ALA A 269 -1.35 22.06 -4.49
C ALA A 269 -1.61 22.29 -3.00
#